data_AF-A0A4U1GHN0-F1
#
_entry.id   AF-A0A4U1GHN0-F1
#
_cell.length_a   1.000
_cell.length_b   1.000
_cell.length_c   1.000
_cell.angle_alpha   90.00
_cell.angle_beta   90.00
_cell.angle_gamma   90.00
#
_symmetry.space_group_name_H-M   'P 1'
#
loop_
_entity.id
_entity.type
_entity.pdbx_description
1 polymer ?
#
loop_
_entity_poly.entity_id
_entity_poly.type
_entity_poly.pdbx_seq_one_letter_code
_entity_poly.pdbx_strand_id
1 'polypeptide(L)'
;MGGIKKILLGLLVILIIIQFIHPARNKSGQAMPNDISKMVAMPGDVQGILKKACYDCHSNNTDYPWYTYIQPFHWFMNYHIASKEELNFNEFGI
;
A
#
# COMPACT_ATOMS: atom_id res chain seq x y z
N MET A 1 22.49 -14.97 -31.20
CA MET A 1 22.18 -13.55 -30.84
C MET A 1 20.77 -13.08 -31.20
N GLY A 2 20.08 -13.61 -32.21
CA GLY A 2 18.74 -13.12 -32.60
C GLY A 2 17.59 -13.45 -31.63
N GLY A 3 17.60 -14.64 -31.00
CA GLY A 3 16.53 -15.09 -30.10
C GLY A 3 16.43 -14.26 -28.81
N ILE A 4 17.55 -14.04 -28.13
CA ILE A 4 17.62 -13.24 -26.89
C ILE A 4 17.14 -11.80 -27.12
N LYS A 5 17.51 -11.19 -28.25
CA LYS A 5 17.04 -9.83 -28.60
C LYS A 5 15.53 -9.75 -28.73
N LYS A 6 14.88 -10.75 -29.34
CA LYS A 6 13.42 -10.80 -29.47
C LYS A 6 12.73 -10.99 -28.12
N ILE A 7 13.28 -11.81 -27.23
CA ILE A 7 12.76 -12.01 -25.88
C ILE A 7 12.86 -10.72 -25.06
N LEU A 8 14.02 -10.06 -25.07
CA LEU A 8 14.21 -8.78 -24.36
C LEU A 8 13.28 -7.70 -24.89
N LEU A 9 13.08 -7.62 -26.20
CA LEU A 9 12.14 -6.68 -26.82
C LEU A 9 10.70 -6.97 -26.38
N GLY A 10 10.29 -8.24 -26.37
CA GLY A 10 8.97 -8.65 -25.88
C GLY A 10 8.76 -8.29 -24.42
N LEU A 11 9.74 -8.58 -23.56
CA LEU A 11 9.68 -8.23 -22.14
C LEU A 11 9.58 -6.71 -21.93
N LEU A 12 10.35 -5.92 -22.69
CA LEU A 12 10.28 -4.46 -22.64
C LEU A 12 8.88 -3.95 -23.01
N VAL A 13 8.28 -4.48 -24.08
CA VAL A 13 6.92 -4.12 -24.49
C VAL A 13 5.91 -4.45 -23.39
N ILE A 14 6.02 -5.63 -22.78
CA ILE A 14 5.15 -6.01 -21.64
C ILE A 14 5.34 -5.05 -20.47
N LEU A 15 6.58 -4.75 -20.07
CA LEU A 15 6.88 -3.84 -18.96
C LEU A 15 6.33 -2.43 -19.21
N ILE A 16 6.32 -1.96 -20.45
CA ILE A 16 5.71 -0.68 -20.85
C ILE A 16 4.18 -0.75 -20.76
N ILE A 17 3.56 -1.82 -21.28
CA ILE A 17 2.09 -1.98 -21.27
C ILE A 17 1.56 -2.02 -19.83
N ILE A 18 2.22 -2.76 -18.93
CA ILE A 18 1.74 -2.86 -17.55
C ILE A 18 1.80 -1.52 -16.81
N GLN A 19 2.65 -0.56 -17.22
CA GLN A 19 2.69 0.76 -16.59
C GLN A 19 1.37 1.52 -16.71
N PHE A 20 0.47 1.17 -17.64
CA PHE A 20 -0.80 1.89 -17.79
C PHE A 20 -1.92 1.38 -16.87
N ILE A 21 -1.72 0.25 -16.19
CA ILE A 21 -2.73 -0.40 -15.35
C ILE A 21 -2.34 -0.18 -13.88
N HIS A 22 -3.10 0.65 -13.18
CA HIS A 22 -2.83 1.02 -11.78
C HIS A 22 -3.98 0.65 -10.84
N PRO A 23 -3.69 0.06 -9.67
CA PRO A 23 -4.64 -0.04 -8.57
C PRO A 23 -5.03 1.33 -8.03
N ALA A 24 -6.20 1.41 -7.41
CA ALA A 24 -6.61 2.60 -6.65
C ALA A 24 -5.69 2.79 -5.42
N ARG A 25 -5.36 4.04 -5.11
CA ARG A 25 -4.55 4.37 -3.93
C ARG A 25 -5.39 4.31 -2.66
N ASN A 26 -4.86 3.72 -1.60
CA ASN A 26 -5.42 3.73 -0.26
C ASN A 26 -5.18 5.10 0.41
N LYS A 27 -6.04 6.07 0.11
CA LYS A 27 -6.02 7.41 0.73
C LYS A 27 -7.44 7.84 1.08
N SER A 28 -7.75 7.85 2.37
CA SER A 28 -9.01 8.40 2.89
C SER A 28 -8.83 9.86 3.29
N GLY A 29 -9.75 10.73 2.82
CA GLY A 29 -9.86 12.12 3.28
C GLY A 29 -10.82 12.29 4.47
N GLN A 30 -11.31 11.19 5.05
CA GLN A 30 -12.34 11.23 6.09
C GLN A 30 -11.73 11.23 7.49
N ALA A 31 -12.45 11.82 8.44
CA ALA A 31 -12.14 11.66 9.85
C ALA A 31 -12.28 10.18 10.25
N MET A 32 -11.40 9.71 11.14
CA MET A 32 -11.37 8.31 11.62
C MET A 32 -11.84 8.28 13.08
N PRO A 33 -13.17 8.30 13.34
CA PRO A 33 -13.71 8.28 14.70
C PRO A 33 -13.41 6.95 15.42
N ASN A 34 -13.30 5.86 14.67
CA ASN A 34 -13.15 4.51 15.21
C ASN A 34 -11.70 4.03 15.28
N ASP A 35 -10.75 4.97 15.22
CA ASP A 35 -9.33 4.65 15.27
C ASP A 35 -8.93 4.06 16.63
N ILE A 36 -8.04 3.06 16.63
CA ILE A 36 -7.55 2.37 17.83
C ILE A 36 -7.00 3.36 18.88
N SER A 37 -6.37 4.46 18.46
CA SER A 37 -5.84 5.48 19.38
C SER A 37 -6.91 6.25 20.15
N LYS A 38 -8.18 6.17 19.72
CA LYS A 38 -9.34 6.72 20.43
C LYS A 38 -10.04 5.70 21.32
N MET A 39 -9.80 4.41 21.08
CA MET A 39 -10.44 3.31 21.79
C MET A 39 -9.56 2.77 22.92
N VAL A 40 -8.24 2.80 22.73
CA VAL A 40 -7.25 2.26 23.66
C VAL A 40 -6.29 3.36 24.07
N ALA A 41 -6.26 3.66 25.38
CA ALA A 41 -5.26 4.56 25.95
C ALA A 41 -3.87 3.92 25.82
N MET A 42 -2.97 4.55 25.06
CA MET A 42 -1.62 4.07 24.82
C MET A 42 -0.57 5.17 25.06
N PRO A 43 0.63 4.82 25.55
CA PRO A 43 1.74 5.77 25.63
C PRO A 43 2.08 6.34 24.24
N GLY A 44 2.54 7.59 24.20
CA GLY A 44 2.90 8.27 22.94
C GLY A 44 3.93 7.50 22.10
N ASP A 45 4.88 6.84 22.75
CA ASP A 45 5.92 6.05 22.08
C ASP A 45 5.31 4.84 21.33
N VAL A 46 4.32 4.18 21.93
CA VAL A 46 3.60 3.06 21.29
C VAL A 46 2.80 3.55 20.10
N GLN A 47 2.11 4.70 20.24
CA GLN A 47 1.40 5.31 19.11
C GLN A 47 2.35 5.68 17.97
N GLY A 48 3.54 6.18 18.30
CA GLY A 48 4.61 6.48 17.34
C GLY A 48 5.10 5.24 16.60
N ILE A 49 5.27 4.12 17.31
CA ILE A 49 5.65 2.82 16.72
C ILE A 49 4.56 2.34 15.75
N LEU A 50 3.29 2.30 16.17
CA LEU A 50 2.20 1.85 15.29
C LEU A 50 2.12 2.69 14.01
N LYS A 51 2.20 4.03 14.14
CA LYS A 51 2.17 4.93 12.98
C LYS A 51 3.28 4.65 11.98
N LYS A 52 4.49 4.35 12.45
CA LYS A 52 5.66 4.10 11.58
C LYS A 52 5.72 2.68 11.02
N ALA A 53 5.31 1.70 11.81
CA ALA A 53 5.53 0.29 11.49
C ALA A 53 4.30 -0.37 10.85
N CYS A 54 3.10 0.12 11.13
CA CYS A 54 1.88 -0.63 10.85
C CYS A 54 0.81 0.18 10.07
N TYR A 55 0.67 1.49 10.32
CA TYR A 55 -0.44 2.27 9.76
C TYR A 55 -0.46 2.32 8.23
N ASP A 56 0.68 2.31 7.55
CA ASP A 56 0.69 2.33 6.08
C ASP A 56 -0.01 1.12 5.46
N CYS A 57 0.01 -0.04 6.13
CA CYS A 57 -0.66 -1.24 5.68
C CYS A 57 -2.03 -1.43 6.36
N HIS A 58 -2.11 -1.27 7.67
CA HIS A 58 -3.28 -1.59 8.50
C HIS A 58 -4.19 -0.39 8.78
N SER A 59 -4.27 0.55 7.84
CA SER A 59 -5.14 1.72 7.97
C SER A 59 -5.74 2.12 6.61
N ASN A 60 -6.68 3.06 6.63
CA ASN A 60 -7.31 3.64 5.45
C ASN A 60 -6.50 4.78 4.82
N ASN A 61 -5.22 4.93 5.20
CA ASN A 61 -4.30 5.86 4.54
C ASN A 61 -2.87 5.33 4.51
N THR A 62 -2.29 5.23 3.32
CA THR A 62 -0.90 4.81 3.11
C THR A 62 -0.08 5.99 2.61
N ASP A 63 1.06 6.26 3.24
CA ASP A 63 2.10 7.09 2.64
C ASP A 63 2.92 6.25 1.66
N TYR A 64 2.65 6.43 0.37
CA TYR A 64 3.20 5.58 -0.66
C TYR A 64 4.63 5.99 -1.03
N PRO A 65 5.61 5.08 -0.94
CA PRO A 65 6.97 5.37 -1.38
C PRO A 65 7.05 5.50 -2.90
N TRP A 66 8.06 6.24 -3.38
CA TRP A 66 8.19 6.63 -4.79
C TRP A 66 8.21 5.45 -5.78
N TYR A 67 8.70 4.28 -5.38
CA TYR A 67 8.78 3.13 -6.29
C TYR A 67 7.40 2.58 -6.66
N THR A 68 6.35 2.94 -5.93
CA THR A 68 4.96 2.55 -6.23
C THR A 68 4.34 3.36 -7.38
N TYR A 69 5.09 4.28 -8.00
CA TYR A 69 4.69 4.90 -9.27
C TYR A 69 5.13 4.07 -10.49
N ILE A 70 5.81 2.94 -10.28
CA ILE A 70 6.30 2.05 -11.33
C ILE A 70 5.67 0.66 -11.12
N GLN A 71 5.14 0.07 -12.19
CA GLN A 71 4.63 -1.30 -12.17
C GLN A 71 5.75 -2.33 -12.39
N PRO A 72 5.69 -3.50 -11.74
CA PRO A 72 4.59 -4.06 -10.94
C PRO A 72 4.66 -3.75 -9.42
N PHE A 73 5.52 -2.82 -8.98
CA PHE A 73 5.73 -2.57 -7.55
C PHE A 73 4.49 -2.00 -6.86
N HIS A 74 3.68 -1.20 -7.56
CA HIS A 74 2.40 -0.75 -7.00
C HIS A 74 1.42 -1.91 -6.79
N TRP A 75 1.36 -2.87 -7.72
CA TRP A 75 0.49 -4.06 -7.58
C TRP A 75 0.89 -4.89 -6.36
N PHE A 76 2.20 -5.11 -6.19
CA PHE A 76 2.74 -5.81 -5.03
C PHE A 76 2.39 -5.10 -3.72
N MET A 77 2.59 -3.78 -3.67
CA MET A 77 2.21 -2.98 -2.50
C MET A 77 0.71 -3.03 -2.22
N ASN A 78 -0.13 -2.92 -3.26
CA ASN A 78 -1.58 -2.99 -3.11
C ASN A 78 -2.03 -4.34 -2.54
N TYR A 79 -1.42 -5.44 -2.97
CA TYR A 79 -1.68 -6.77 -2.40
C TYR A 79 -1.35 -6.83 -0.90
N HIS A 80 -0.25 -6.21 -0.47
CA HIS A 80 0.08 -6.15 0.95
C HIS A 80 -0.87 -5.27 1.77
N ILE A 81 -1.28 -4.11 1.24
CA ILE A 81 -2.24 -3.22 1.91
C ILE A 81 -3.60 -3.90 2.07
N ALA A 82 -3.97 -4.82 1.17
CA ALA A 82 -5.22 -5.58 1.29
C ALA A 82 -5.32 -6.40 2.59
N SER A 83 -4.20 -6.72 3.26
CA SER A 83 -4.21 -7.35 4.60
C SER A 83 -4.95 -6.54 5.67
N LYS A 84 -5.25 -5.26 5.43
CA LYS A 84 -6.11 -4.47 6.33
C LYS A 84 -7.52 -5.01 6.47
N GLU A 85 -7.97 -5.86 5.56
CA GLU A 85 -9.26 -6.58 5.71
C GLU A 85 -9.30 -7.46 6.96
N GLU A 86 -8.15 -7.99 7.40
CA GLU A 86 -8.06 -8.77 8.64
C GLU A 86 -7.87 -7.89 9.88
N LEU A 87 -7.16 -6.76 9.72
CA LEU A 87 -6.90 -5.81 10.80
C LEU A 87 -6.79 -4.38 10.25
N ASN A 88 -7.74 -3.52 10.61
CA ASN A 88 -7.74 -2.11 10.27
C ASN A 88 -7.84 -1.25 11.53
N PHE A 89 -6.77 -0.51 11.84
CA PHE A 89 -6.73 0.34 13.03
C PHE A 89 -7.72 1.49 12.98
N ASN A 90 -8.18 1.94 11.80
CA ASN A 90 -9.16 3.01 11.71
C ASN A 90 -10.61 2.55 11.91
N GLU A 91 -10.83 1.24 11.94
CA GLU A 91 -12.15 0.59 12.08
C GLU A 91 -12.24 -0.22 13.38
N PHE A 92 -11.28 -0.05 14.29
CA PHE A 92 -11.10 -0.88 15.48
C PHE A 92 -12.24 -0.79 16.51
N GLY A 93 -12.93 0.35 16.59
CA GLY A 93 -14.05 0.54 17.52
C GLY A 93 -15.43 0.24 16.94
N ILE A 94 -15.49 -0.53 15.85
CA ILE A 94 -16.73 -1.04 15.25
C ILE A 94 -16.87 -2.51 15.60
#